data_AF-A0A812RJK7-F1
#
_entry.id   AF-A0A812RJK7-F1
#
_cell.length_a   1.000
_cell.length_b   1.000
_cell.length_c   1.000
_cell.angle_alpha   90.00
_cell.angle_beta   90.00
_cell.angle_gamma   90.00
#
_symmetry.space_group_name_H-M   'P 1'
#
loop_
_entity.id
_entity.type
_entity.pdbx_description
1 polymer ?
#
loop_
_entity_poly.entity_id
_entity_poly.type
_entity_poly.pdbx_seq_one_letter_code
_entity_poly.pdbx_strand_id
1 'polypeptide(L)'
;MLLSSVFWAGSRIRSLRDRLGLLRTWSFPGHVCHPLVQARSRTLRVVSRQHLRQSPKLHLDRRHHPRGRLLGRRGESKKGYDVVVIGAGLGGLACAAALGKAGRRVLVLEAHSVLGGCAHSFKRKAPGGGEYLFDSGPSILTDMGKRNPLRVVMDYVGASQDVEWIYYDGWGMLTPEGPWRLQLGTSNFRDTVLPRYGVPPEEFDEVLKASAPLAQIGRQIPGLVLRDDEWQLLPLLLKFPGAVLPAIREAASLSEPYSKVLDQLEAEGKMRKGSWLRAWLDALAFSLSGLDCSGTTTAAMAFTVDELHWEGTRGLAYPKGGMGSVIDALAAAVRREGGEIRTNVRVEEVLMDNRCAVGVRCLRLRSPANSLPKVRLRKPKHRRLSSTFT
;
A
#
# COMPACT_ATOMS: atom_id res chain seq x y z
N MET A 1 7.54 -0.31 2.59
CA MET A 1 6.26 -0.89 3.11
C MET A 1 5.03 -0.38 2.34
N LEU A 2 5.07 -0.34 0.99
CA LEU A 2 3.98 0.16 0.12
C LEU A 2 3.56 -0.82 -0.99
N LEU A 3 3.88 -2.10 -0.85
CA LEU A 3 3.37 -3.19 -1.69
C LEU A 3 2.66 -4.20 -0.78
N SER A 4 1.49 -3.83 -0.27
CA SER A 4 0.61 -4.80 0.36
C SER A 4 -0.10 -5.61 -0.73
N SER A 5 0.46 -6.79 -1.00
CA SER A 5 -0.27 -8.01 -1.37
C SER A 5 -1.19 -7.93 -2.61
N VAL A 6 -0.58 -7.95 -3.80
CA VAL A 6 -1.16 -8.66 -4.95
C VAL A 6 -0.56 -10.07 -4.91
N PHE A 7 -1.30 -11.01 -4.35
CA PHE A 7 -0.92 -12.42 -4.40
C PHE A 7 -1.00 -12.90 -5.86
N TRP A 8 0.14 -13.19 -6.47
CA TRP A 8 0.23 -14.00 -7.67
C TRP A 8 -0.05 -15.45 -7.28
N ALA A 9 -1.33 -15.81 -7.23
CA ALA A 9 -1.73 -17.22 -7.20
C ALA A 9 -1.49 -17.77 -8.61
N GLY A 10 -0.40 -18.52 -8.78
CA GLY A 10 -0.06 -19.22 -10.02
C GLY A 10 -1.23 -20.06 -10.51
N SER A 11 -1.99 -19.52 -11.46
CA SER A 11 -2.90 -20.28 -12.29
C SER A 11 -2.04 -21.01 -13.31
N ARG A 12 -1.98 -22.35 -13.15
CA ARG A 12 -1.41 -23.26 -14.15
C ARG A 12 -1.91 -22.83 -15.54
N ILE A 13 -0.98 -22.46 -16.41
CA ILE A 13 -1.22 -22.24 -17.84
C ILE A 13 -1.86 -23.53 -18.37
N ARG A 14 -3.18 -23.51 -18.59
CA ARG A 14 -3.81 -24.52 -19.45
C ARG A 14 -3.49 -24.12 -20.88
N SER A 15 -2.79 -25.01 -21.56
CA SER A 15 -2.44 -24.91 -22.97
C SER A 15 -3.66 -24.55 -23.82
N LEU A 16 -3.48 -23.66 -24.81
CA LEU A 16 -4.46 -23.31 -25.84
C LEU A 16 -5.00 -24.54 -26.60
N ARG A 17 -4.27 -25.66 -26.55
CA ARG A 17 -4.63 -26.94 -27.17
C ARG A 17 -5.81 -27.64 -26.49
N ASP A 18 -6.08 -27.35 -25.22
CA ASP A 18 -7.23 -27.92 -24.48
C ASP A 18 -8.54 -27.14 -24.72
N ARG A 19 -8.47 -25.93 -25.30
CA ARG A 19 -9.65 -25.08 -25.57
C ARG A 19 -10.16 -25.14 -27.01
N LEU A 20 -9.38 -25.69 -27.94
CA LEU A 20 -9.81 -25.93 -29.32
C LEU A 20 -10.14 -27.42 -29.49
N GLY A 21 -11.39 -27.77 -29.21
CA GLY A 21 -11.92 -29.13 -29.34
C GLY A 21 -11.81 -29.67 -30.76
N LEU A 22 -10.79 -30.50 -31.00
CA LEU A 22 -10.72 -31.39 -32.15
C LEU A 22 -11.36 -32.73 -31.78
N LEU A 23 -12.62 -32.86 -32.21
CA LEU A 23 -13.35 -34.07 -32.57
C LEU A 23 -12.87 -35.42 -31.98
N ARG A 24 -13.54 -35.88 -30.91
CA ARG A 24 -13.96 -37.28 -30.80
C ARG A 24 -15.37 -37.35 -30.23
N THR A 25 -16.26 -37.88 -31.04
CA THR A 25 -17.70 -38.09 -30.82
C THR A 25 -17.94 -39.17 -29.77
N TRP A 26 -18.57 -38.83 -28.66
CA TRP A 26 -19.35 -39.78 -27.85
C TRP A 26 -20.58 -39.05 -27.29
N SER A 27 -21.76 -39.53 -27.68
CA SER A 27 -23.08 -38.99 -27.35
C SER A 27 -23.61 -39.60 -26.05
N PHE A 28 -24.25 -38.80 -25.18
CA PHE A 28 -25.51 -39.07 -24.43
C PHE A 28 -25.78 -37.94 -23.39
N PRO A 29 -27.01 -37.73 -22.88
CA PRO A 29 -27.71 -36.47 -23.05
C PRO A 29 -28.01 -35.73 -21.73
N GLY A 30 -28.42 -34.46 -21.86
CA GLY A 30 -29.25 -33.79 -20.87
C GLY A 30 -28.57 -32.68 -20.09
N HIS A 31 -28.61 -31.47 -20.64
CA HIS A 31 -29.26 -30.28 -20.06
C HIS A 31 -28.68 -29.02 -20.71
N VAL A 32 -29.50 -28.43 -21.57
CA VAL A 32 -29.29 -27.11 -22.16
C VAL A 32 -29.31 -26.07 -21.04
N CYS A 33 -28.19 -25.39 -20.81
CA CYS A 33 -28.15 -24.16 -20.00
C CYS A 33 -28.19 -22.96 -20.94
N HIS A 34 -29.33 -22.28 -20.96
CA HIS A 34 -29.51 -20.99 -21.62
C HIS A 34 -28.69 -19.89 -20.91
N PRO A 35 -28.02 -18.97 -21.61
CA PRO A 35 -27.22 -17.92 -20.99
C PRO A 35 -28.08 -16.69 -20.67
N LEU A 36 -28.82 -16.73 -19.57
CA LEU A 36 -29.44 -15.53 -18.97
C LEU A 36 -29.45 -15.65 -17.44
N VAL A 37 -28.28 -15.56 -16.82
CA VAL A 37 -28.19 -15.31 -15.37
C VAL A 37 -28.02 -13.81 -15.16
N GLN A 38 -29.16 -13.13 -14.96
CA GLN A 38 -29.19 -11.81 -14.34
C GLN A 38 -28.43 -11.87 -13.01
N ALA A 39 -27.33 -11.12 -12.92
CA ALA A 39 -26.62 -10.90 -11.66
C ALA A 39 -27.53 -10.11 -10.70
N ARG A 40 -28.28 -10.82 -9.84
CA ARG A 40 -29.01 -10.19 -8.74
C ARG A 40 -28.00 -9.54 -7.79
N SER A 41 -28.07 -8.22 -7.60
CA SER A 41 -27.20 -7.51 -6.65
C SER A 41 -27.46 -8.04 -5.22
N ARG A 42 -26.53 -8.83 -4.69
CA ARG A 42 -26.57 -9.28 -3.30
C ARG A 42 -25.94 -8.20 -2.42
N THR A 43 -26.72 -7.64 -1.51
CA THR A 43 -26.25 -6.68 -0.50
C THR A 43 -25.47 -7.41 0.60
N LEU A 44 -24.30 -6.90 0.97
CA LEU A 44 -23.46 -7.44 2.03
C LEU A 44 -24.05 -7.15 3.42
N ARG A 45 -24.03 -8.14 4.32
CA ARG A 45 -24.57 -8.05 5.68
C ARG A 45 -23.46 -7.81 6.71
N VAL A 46 -23.73 -6.96 7.71
CA VAL A 46 -22.82 -6.70 8.84
C VAL A 46 -23.48 -7.15 10.14
N VAL A 47 -22.85 -8.09 10.85
CA VAL A 47 -23.40 -8.68 12.08
C VAL A 47 -22.50 -8.37 13.27
N SER A 48 -23.07 -7.92 14.40
CA SER A 48 -22.33 -7.60 15.63
C SER A 48 -22.56 -8.64 16.72
N ARG A 49 -21.52 -8.94 17.50
CA ARG A 49 -21.66 -9.58 18.80
C ARG A 49 -21.87 -8.51 19.88
N GLN A 50 -22.98 -8.55 20.63
CA GLN A 50 -23.11 -7.78 21.87
C GLN A 50 -22.66 -8.66 23.05
N HIS A 51 -22.04 -8.03 24.06
CA HIS A 51 -21.36 -8.69 25.18
C HIS A 51 -22.27 -9.69 25.92
N LEU A 52 -21.86 -10.95 26.01
CA LEU A 52 -22.34 -11.87 27.05
C LEU A 52 -21.59 -11.55 28.34
N ARG A 53 -22.31 -11.20 29.41
CA ARG A 53 -21.77 -11.14 30.77
C ARG A 53 -21.21 -12.53 31.11
N GLN A 54 -20.00 -12.55 31.68
CA GLN A 54 -19.38 -13.78 32.18
C GLN A 54 -20.19 -14.31 33.37
N SER A 55 -20.68 -15.54 33.25
CA SER A 55 -21.07 -16.41 34.36
C SER A 55 -20.41 -17.78 34.17
N PRO A 56 -20.06 -18.50 35.24
CA PRO A 56 -18.99 -19.50 35.21
C PRO A 56 -19.46 -20.86 34.66
N LYS A 57 -18.52 -21.50 33.92
CA LYS A 57 -18.41 -22.93 33.58
C LYS A 57 -19.73 -23.71 33.43
N LEU A 58 -20.14 -23.98 32.19
CA LEU A 58 -20.95 -25.16 31.87
C LEU A 58 -20.53 -25.75 30.52
N HIS A 59 -20.58 -27.08 30.45
CA HIS A 59 -20.06 -27.94 29.38
C HIS A 59 -20.42 -27.54 27.95
N LEU A 60 -19.47 -27.79 27.03
CA LEU A 60 -19.65 -27.69 25.59
C LEU A 60 -20.68 -28.72 25.11
N ASP A 61 -21.87 -28.25 24.75
CA ASP A 61 -22.70 -28.91 23.75
C ASP A 61 -22.58 -28.15 22.42
N ARG A 62 -22.23 -28.89 21.36
CA ARG A 62 -21.85 -28.39 20.03
C ARG A 62 -23.04 -28.18 19.09
N ARG A 63 -24.25 -27.97 19.61
CA ARG A 63 -25.45 -27.72 18.80
C ARG A 63 -26.22 -26.55 19.37
N HIS A 64 -25.82 -25.31 19.07
CA HIS A 64 -26.69 -24.12 19.06
C HIS A 64 -25.92 -22.95 18.41
N HIS A 65 -26.34 -22.50 17.22
CA HIS A 65 -25.85 -21.26 16.62
C HIS A 65 -26.39 -20.05 17.40
N PRO A 66 -25.57 -19.22 18.08
CA PRO A 66 -26.08 -18.01 18.70
C PRO A 66 -26.39 -16.98 17.60
N ARG A 67 -27.67 -16.61 17.48
CA ARG A 67 -28.15 -15.53 16.61
C ARG A 67 -27.52 -14.19 17.06
N GLY A 68 -26.45 -13.77 16.39
CA GLY A 68 -25.87 -12.43 16.56
C GLY A 68 -26.86 -11.36 16.12
N ARG A 69 -27.05 -10.31 16.92
CA ARG A 69 -27.96 -9.20 16.61
C ARG A 69 -27.31 -8.28 15.57
N LEU A 70 -28.02 -8.02 14.47
CA LEU A 70 -27.60 -7.11 13.41
C LEU A 70 -27.38 -5.70 13.98
N LEU A 71 -26.29 -5.03 13.58
CA LEU A 71 -26.12 -3.59 13.83
C LEU A 71 -27.10 -2.84 12.91
N GLY A 72 -28.27 -2.54 13.44
CA GLY A 72 -29.15 -1.50 12.93
C GLY A 72 -29.77 -0.79 14.12
N ARG A 73 -29.51 0.52 14.28
CA ARG A 73 -30.39 1.36 15.12
C ARG A 73 -31.80 1.22 14.55
N ARG A 74 -32.82 1.09 15.41
CA ARG A 74 -34.22 1.25 15.00
C ARG A 74 -34.35 2.62 14.34
N GLY A 75 -34.37 2.67 13.01
CA GLY A 75 -34.52 3.90 12.22
C GLY A 75 -33.59 4.05 11.00
N GLU A 76 -32.47 3.33 10.90
CA GLU A 76 -31.56 3.45 9.74
C GLU A 76 -31.86 2.41 8.65
N SER A 77 -31.90 2.86 7.40
CA SER A 77 -32.56 2.21 6.27
C SER A 77 -32.22 0.72 6.05
N LYS A 78 -33.23 -0.04 5.59
CA LYS A 78 -33.19 -1.45 5.14
C LYS A 78 -32.23 -1.74 3.95
N LYS A 79 -31.26 -0.88 3.65
CA LYS A 79 -30.42 -0.98 2.46
C LYS A 79 -28.99 -1.38 2.86
N GLY A 80 -28.62 -2.64 2.65
CA GLY A 80 -27.25 -3.15 2.88
C GLY A 80 -26.20 -2.46 1.98
N TYR A 81 -24.92 -2.75 2.20
CA TYR A 81 -23.82 -2.16 1.41
C TYR A 81 -23.51 -3.01 0.17
N ASP A 82 -22.98 -2.37 -0.87
CA ASP A 82 -22.51 -3.07 -2.06
C ASP A 82 -21.08 -3.58 -1.84
N VAL A 83 -20.25 -2.82 -1.12
CA VAL A 83 -18.86 -3.17 -0.80
C VAL A 83 -18.56 -2.87 0.67
N VAL A 84 -17.84 -3.77 1.33
CA VAL A 84 -17.24 -3.55 2.64
C VAL A 84 -15.72 -3.56 2.49
N VAL A 85 -15.06 -2.48 2.88
CA VAL A 85 -13.60 -2.36 2.92
C VAL A 85 -13.13 -2.54 4.37
N ILE A 86 -12.19 -3.45 4.58
CA ILE A 86 -11.65 -3.77 5.91
C ILE A 86 -10.29 -3.06 6.05
N GLY A 87 -10.22 -2.09 6.96
CA GLY A 87 -9.06 -1.21 7.20
C GLY A 87 -9.20 0.16 6.53
N ALA A 88 -8.98 1.21 7.31
CA ALA A 88 -8.99 2.60 6.85
C ALA A 88 -7.56 3.15 6.67
N GLY A 89 -6.65 2.32 6.16
CA GLY A 89 -5.33 2.76 5.70
C GLY A 89 -5.40 3.49 4.36
N LEU A 90 -4.25 3.99 3.89
CA LEU A 90 -4.13 4.69 2.61
C LEU A 90 -4.81 3.95 1.45
N GLY A 91 -4.49 2.66 1.26
CA GLY A 91 -5.10 1.83 0.22
C GLY A 91 -6.59 1.55 0.42
N GLY A 92 -7.04 1.36 1.67
CA GLY A 92 -8.45 1.12 1.98
C GLY A 92 -9.33 2.34 1.71
N LEU A 93 -8.89 3.52 2.13
CA LEU A 93 -9.59 4.78 1.88
C LEU A 93 -9.57 5.16 0.40
N ALA A 94 -8.43 4.98 -0.28
CA ALA A 94 -8.31 5.16 -1.73
C ALA A 94 -9.30 4.27 -2.50
N CYS A 95 -9.34 2.97 -2.17
CA CYS A 95 -10.27 2.00 -2.76
C CYS A 95 -11.72 2.39 -2.48
N ALA A 96 -12.05 2.71 -1.23
CA ALA A 96 -13.40 3.09 -0.83
C ALA A 96 -13.89 4.36 -1.54
N ALA A 97 -13.03 5.37 -1.69
CA ALA A 97 -13.36 6.62 -2.37
C ALA A 97 -13.56 6.38 -3.88
N ALA A 98 -12.70 5.58 -4.51
CA ALA A 98 -12.84 5.23 -5.92
C ALA A 98 -14.13 4.44 -6.21
N LEU A 99 -14.46 3.47 -5.35
CA LEU A 99 -15.71 2.69 -5.46
C LEU A 99 -16.95 3.55 -5.19
N GLY A 100 -16.88 4.48 -4.22
CA GLY A 100 -17.93 5.45 -3.95
C GLY A 100 -18.19 6.32 -5.18
N LYS A 101 -17.13 6.89 -5.78
CA LYS A 101 -17.21 7.69 -7.01
C LYS A 101 -17.79 6.89 -8.19
N ALA A 102 -17.55 5.57 -8.23
CA ALA A 102 -18.16 4.65 -9.18
C ALA A 102 -19.62 4.28 -8.83
N GLY A 103 -20.27 4.98 -7.89
CA GLY A 103 -21.67 4.82 -7.52
C GLY A 103 -21.96 3.63 -6.59
N ARG A 104 -20.95 3.04 -5.94
CA ARG A 104 -21.14 1.92 -5.00
C ARG A 104 -21.40 2.43 -3.59
N ARG A 105 -22.28 1.76 -2.85
CA ARG A 105 -22.49 2.03 -1.42
C ARG A 105 -21.43 1.31 -0.60
N VAL A 106 -20.45 2.05 -0.11
CA VAL A 106 -19.27 1.50 0.57
C VAL A 106 -19.35 1.68 2.09
N LEU A 107 -18.96 0.65 2.83
CA LEU A 107 -18.68 0.73 4.27
C LEU A 107 -17.20 0.42 4.51
N VAL A 108 -16.48 1.33 5.15
CA VAL A 108 -15.12 1.12 5.64
C VAL A 108 -15.17 0.79 7.13
N LEU A 109 -14.50 -0.30 7.53
CA LEU A 109 -14.41 -0.75 8.92
C LEU A 109 -12.96 -0.68 9.40
N GLU A 110 -12.71 0.13 10.41
CA GLU A 110 -11.39 0.32 11.02
C GLU A 110 -11.40 -0.20 12.47
N ALA A 111 -10.42 -1.04 12.81
CA ALA A 111 -10.29 -1.61 14.14
C ALA A 111 -9.83 -0.57 15.17
N HIS A 112 -8.98 0.37 14.77
CA HIS A 112 -8.48 1.44 15.63
C HIS A 112 -9.45 2.62 15.72
N SER A 113 -9.17 3.53 16.66
CA SER A 113 -9.89 4.80 16.82
C SER A 113 -9.40 5.89 15.87
N VAL A 114 -8.26 5.69 15.22
CA VAL A 114 -7.59 6.64 14.33
C VAL A 114 -7.50 6.00 12.94
N LEU A 115 -7.73 6.80 11.91
CA LEU A 115 -7.61 6.37 10.51
C LEU A 115 -6.15 6.42 10.05
N GLY A 116 -5.83 5.74 8.96
CA GLY A 116 -4.54 5.87 8.28
C GLY A 116 -3.67 4.62 8.27
N GLY A 117 -3.95 3.63 9.12
CA GLY A 117 -3.14 2.40 9.19
C GLY A 117 -1.68 2.75 9.49
N CYS A 118 -0.72 2.27 8.70
CA CYS A 118 0.69 2.66 8.87
C CYS A 118 0.95 4.15 8.57
N ALA A 119 0.05 4.84 7.87
CA ALA A 119 0.16 6.25 7.49
C ALA A 119 -0.64 7.20 8.39
N HIS A 120 -0.97 6.79 9.63
CA HIS A 120 -1.68 7.67 10.56
C HIS A 120 -0.73 8.70 11.20
N SER A 121 -1.32 9.80 11.65
CA SER A 121 -0.68 10.76 12.54
C SER A 121 -1.32 10.73 13.91
N PHE A 122 -0.54 11.00 14.95
CA PHE A 122 -1.05 11.10 16.32
C PHE A 122 -0.36 12.21 17.10
N LYS A 123 -1.11 12.81 18.02
CA LYS A 123 -0.63 13.90 18.88
C LYS A 123 -0.11 13.35 20.21
N ARG A 124 0.97 13.94 20.73
CA ARG A 124 1.46 13.68 22.10
C ARG A 124 1.81 14.99 22.79
N LYS A 125 1.38 15.10 24.05
CA LYS A 125 1.79 16.19 24.93
C LYS A 125 3.16 15.86 25.54
N ALA A 126 4.09 16.79 25.47
CA ALA A 126 5.37 16.71 26.15
C ALA A 126 5.23 17.12 27.63
N PRO A 127 6.20 16.74 28.49
CA PRO A 127 6.22 17.13 29.90
C PRO A 127 6.13 18.64 30.14
N GLY A 128 6.66 19.46 29.22
CA GLY A 128 6.60 20.93 29.29
C GLY A 128 5.31 21.57 28.76
N GLY A 129 4.28 20.77 28.48
CA GLY A 129 2.96 21.26 28.03
C GLY A 129 2.79 21.44 26.51
N GLY A 130 3.88 21.45 25.74
CA GLY A 130 3.82 21.47 24.28
C GLY A 130 3.15 20.23 23.69
N GLU A 131 2.44 20.37 22.57
CA GLU A 131 1.84 19.26 21.84
C GLU A 131 2.59 19.05 20.52
N TYR A 132 2.95 17.81 20.24
CA TYR A 132 3.71 17.41 19.06
C TYR A 132 2.88 16.45 18.22
N LEU A 133 2.95 16.61 16.90
CA LEU A 133 2.36 15.71 15.93
C LEU A 133 3.42 14.74 15.42
N PHE A 134 3.11 13.45 15.41
CA PHE A 134 3.98 12.40 14.91
C PHE A 134 3.27 11.62 13.80
N ASP A 135 3.98 11.40 12.70
CA ASP A 135 3.60 10.45 11.65
C ASP A 135 4.18 9.07 11.98
N SER A 136 3.38 8.01 11.82
CA SER A 136 3.79 6.66 12.23
C SER A 136 4.52 5.84 11.17
N GLY A 137 4.54 6.28 9.90
CA GLY A 137 5.02 5.45 8.80
C GLY A 137 5.67 6.25 7.68
N PRO A 138 5.03 6.37 6.50
CA PRO A 138 5.66 6.97 5.33
C PRO A 138 6.09 8.40 5.63
N SER A 139 7.40 8.63 5.55
CA SER A 139 8.05 9.91 5.82
C SER A 139 8.79 10.46 4.59
N ILE A 140 8.87 9.67 3.52
CA ILE A 140 9.47 10.05 2.24
C ILE A 140 8.40 9.84 1.17
N LEU A 141 7.95 10.93 0.56
CA LEU A 141 7.15 10.88 -0.64
C LEU A 141 7.98 11.50 -1.76
N THR A 142 8.08 10.80 -2.88
CA THR A 142 8.60 11.40 -4.12
C THR A 142 7.65 12.48 -4.62
N ASP A 143 8.04 13.20 -5.66
CA ASP A 143 7.24 14.28 -6.24
C ASP A 143 5.76 13.86 -6.39
N MET A 144 4.84 14.65 -5.82
CA MET A 144 3.39 14.49 -5.96
C MET A 144 2.86 15.10 -7.27
N GLY A 145 3.64 14.96 -8.34
CA GLY A 145 3.27 15.30 -9.71
C GLY A 145 2.25 14.32 -10.31
N LYS A 146 1.75 14.63 -11.51
CA LYS A 146 0.67 13.85 -12.18
C LYS A 146 0.99 12.37 -12.43
N ARG A 147 2.25 11.96 -12.30
CA ARG A 147 2.74 10.58 -12.51
C ARG A 147 2.73 9.75 -11.22
N ASN A 148 2.67 10.39 -10.05
CA ASN A 148 2.72 9.69 -8.78
C ASN A 148 1.44 8.86 -8.58
N PRO A 149 1.55 7.54 -8.27
CA PRO A 149 0.36 6.68 -8.15
C PRO A 149 -0.64 7.14 -7.11
N LEU A 150 -0.18 7.65 -5.97
CA LEU A 150 -1.06 8.21 -4.94
C LEU A 150 -1.76 9.47 -5.47
N ARG A 151 -1.01 10.37 -6.12
CA ARG A 151 -1.56 11.59 -6.72
C ARG A 151 -2.66 11.28 -7.74
N VAL A 152 -2.44 10.31 -8.62
CA VAL A 152 -3.42 9.89 -9.64
C VAL A 152 -4.74 9.49 -9.00
N VAL A 153 -4.69 8.69 -7.92
CA VAL A 153 -5.91 8.27 -7.22
C VAL A 153 -6.57 9.46 -6.52
N MET A 154 -5.78 10.31 -5.86
CA MET A 154 -6.30 11.52 -5.21
C MET A 154 -6.96 12.47 -6.21
N ASP A 155 -6.40 12.66 -7.41
CA ASP A 155 -6.99 13.47 -8.47
C ASP A 155 -8.32 12.85 -8.94
N TYR A 156 -8.33 11.53 -9.17
CA TYR A 156 -9.53 10.81 -9.58
C TYR A 156 -10.68 10.99 -8.58
N VAL A 157 -10.40 10.84 -7.28
CA VAL A 157 -11.43 10.99 -6.24
C VAL A 157 -11.69 12.43 -5.82
N GLY A 158 -10.97 13.40 -6.39
CA GLY A 158 -11.07 14.82 -6.04
C GLY A 158 -10.64 15.10 -4.59
N ALA A 159 -9.53 14.51 -4.14
CA ALA A 159 -8.93 14.74 -2.83
C ALA A 159 -7.61 15.53 -2.92
N SER A 160 -7.02 15.67 -4.11
CA SER A 160 -5.71 16.33 -4.25
C SER A 160 -5.71 17.80 -3.86
N GLN A 161 -6.82 18.51 -4.11
CA GLN A 161 -6.94 19.92 -3.75
C GLN A 161 -7.08 20.16 -2.24
N ASP A 162 -7.34 19.10 -1.48
CA ASP A 162 -7.52 19.17 -0.02
C ASP A 162 -6.17 19.02 0.73
N VAL A 163 -5.06 18.82 0.00
CA VAL A 163 -3.72 18.66 0.57
C VAL A 163 -2.75 19.69 -0.02
N GLU A 164 -2.18 20.51 0.85
CA GLU A 164 -1.07 21.41 0.51
C GLU A 164 0.25 20.64 0.61
N TRP A 165 1.08 20.69 -0.43
CA TRP A 165 2.36 20.00 -0.51
C TRP A 165 3.53 20.97 -0.37
N ILE A 166 4.42 20.68 0.57
CA ILE A 166 5.71 21.36 0.76
C ILE A 166 6.78 20.53 0.06
N TYR A 167 7.61 21.16 -0.76
CA TYR A 167 8.64 20.47 -1.52
C TYR A 167 10.04 20.77 -0.97
N TYR A 168 10.91 19.77 -1.04
CA TYR A 168 12.31 19.88 -0.65
C TYR A 168 13.18 19.02 -1.56
N ASP A 169 14.35 19.53 -1.94
CA ASP A 169 15.21 19.00 -3.00
C ASP A 169 16.20 17.92 -2.55
N GLY A 170 16.14 17.47 -1.29
CA GLY A 170 17.16 16.58 -0.73
C GLY A 170 17.12 16.44 0.78
N TRP A 171 18.03 15.68 1.37
CA TRP A 171 18.07 15.43 2.81
C TRP A 171 19.47 15.51 3.41
N GLY A 172 19.53 15.66 4.73
CA GLY A 172 20.78 15.67 5.47
C GLY A 172 21.37 14.27 5.63
N MET A 173 22.67 14.17 5.45
CA MET A 173 23.48 12.97 5.67
C MET A 173 24.43 13.24 6.83
N LEU A 174 24.57 12.27 7.74
CA LEU A 174 25.55 12.32 8.82
C LEU A 174 26.58 11.22 8.58
N THR A 175 27.81 11.61 8.26
CA THR A 175 28.93 10.69 8.02
C THR A 175 30.05 10.94 9.03
N PRO A 176 31.04 10.03 9.18
CA PRO A 176 32.17 10.24 10.08
C PRO A 176 32.94 11.54 9.81
N GLU A 177 32.95 12.02 8.56
CA GLU A 177 33.60 13.26 8.13
C GLU A 177 32.78 14.52 8.44
N GLY A 178 31.54 14.35 8.91
CA GLY A 178 30.63 15.43 9.29
C GLY A 178 29.31 15.46 8.51
N PRO A 179 28.40 16.37 8.87
CA PRO A 179 27.11 16.52 8.22
C PRO A 179 27.26 17.16 6.83
N TRP A 180 26.48 16.68 5.87
CA TRP A 180 26.36 17.28 4.54
C TRP A 180 24.94 17.08 3.98
N ARG A 181 24.57 17.76 2.89
CA ARG A 181 23.24 17.64 2.27
C ARG A 181 23.34 16.88 0.96
N LEU A 182 22.59 15.79 0.84
CA LEU A 182 22.36 15.11 -0.43
C LEU A 182 21.23 15.82 -1.17
N GLN A 183 21.49 16.24 -2.41
CA GLN A 183 20.50 16.82 -3.30
C GLN A 183 20.08 15.80 -4.37
N LEU A 184 18.79 15.82 -4.70
CA LEU A 184 18.16 15.01 -5.74
C LEU A 184 18.37 15.62 -7.13
N GLY A 185 18.08 14.85 -8.17
CA GLY A 185 18.35 15.20 -9.57
C GLY A 185 19.66 14.59 -10.09
N THR A 186 19.74 14.35 -11.40
CA THR A 186 20.85 13.61 -12.02
C THR A 186 22.12 14.41 -11.86
N SER A 187 22.12 15.68 -12.27
CA SER A 187 23.31 16.53 -12.19
C SER A 187 23.82 16.69 -10.75
N ASN A 188 22.92 16.96 -9.79
CA ASN A 188 23.33 17.09 -8.39
C ASN A 188 23.97 15.81 -7.86
N PHE A 189 23.36 14.64 -8.11
CA PHE A 189 23.91 13.37 -7.66
C PHE A 189 25.25 13.06 -8.34
N ARG A 190 25.31 13.27 -9.66
CA ARG A 190 26.49 13.05 -10.49
C ARG A 190 27.68 13.90 -10.06
N ASP A 191 27.45 15.19 -9.83
CA ASP A 191 28.51 16.19 -9.70
C ASP A 191 28.90 16.45 -8.24
N THR A 192 28.04 16.09 -7.27
CA THR A 192 28.30 16.37 -5.85
C THR A 192 28.39 15.11 -4.98
N VAL A 193 27.54 14.11 -5.21
CA VAL A 193 27.46 12.92 -4.35
C VAL A 193 28.52 11.90 -4.75
N LEU A 194 28.56 11.51 -6.02
CA LEU A 194 29.47 10.47 -6.50
C LEU A 194 30.96 10.81 -6.28
N PRO A 195 31.44 12.05 -6.55
CA PRO A 195 32.85 12.40 -6.35
C PRO A 195 33.29 12.33 -4.89
N ARG A 196 32.38 12.63 -3.94
CA ARG A 196 32.65 12.50 -2.49
C ARG A 196 33.05 11.09 -2.09
N TYR A 197 32.55 10.09 -2.80
CA TYR A 197 32.81 8.67 -2.55
C TYR A 197 33.75 8.03 -3.59
N GLY A 198 34.41 8.84 -4.43
CA GLY A 198 35.32 8.36 -5.46
C GLY A 198 34.65 7.47 -6.52
N VAL A 199 33.33 7.66 -6.73
CA VAL A 199 32.57 6.92 -7.75
C VAL A 199 32.60 7.71 -9.07
N PRO A 200 33.07 7.11 -10.18
CA PRO A 200 32.97 7.69 -11.50
C PRO A 200 31.50 7.94 -11.86
N PRO A 201 31.15 9.16 -12.31
CA PRO A 201 29.83 9.48 -12.82
C PRO A 201 29.25 8.49 -13.83
N GLU A 202 30.12 7.89 -14.64
CA GLU A 202 29.76 6.96 -15.70
C GLU A 202 29.13 5.66 -15.16
N GLU A 203 29.49 5.23 -13.95
CA GLU A 203 28.83 4.07 -13.30
C GLU A 203 27.34 4.36 -13.08
N PHE A 204 27.02 5.59 -12.68
CA PHE A 204 25.64 6.00 -12.44
C PHE A 204 24.86 6.18 -13.73
N ASP A 205 25.49 6.68 -14.79
CA ASP A 205 24.87 6.77 -16.12
C ASP A 205 24.41 5.40 -16.63
N GLU A 206 25.23 4.37 -16.45
CA GLU A 206 24.87 3.01 -16.88
C GLU A 206 23.73 2.43 -15.99
N VAL A 207 23.66 2.78 -14.70
CA VAL A 207 22.51 2.45 -13.85
C VAL A 207 21.23 3.13 -14.34
N LEU A 208 21.29 4.43 -14.65
CA LEU A 208 20.14 5.18 -15.18
C LEU A 208 19.68 4.60 -16.52
N LYS A 209 20.61 4.31 -17.42
CA LYS A 209 20.35 3.73 -18.73
C LYS A 209 19.72 2.35 -18.64
N ALA A 210 20.19 1.49 -17.74
CA ALA A 210 19.60 0.17 -17.51
C ALA A 210 18.18 0.27 -16.90
N SER A 211 17.95 1.29 -16.07
CA SER A 211 16.67 1.48 -15.38
C SER A 211 15.62 2.21 -16.23
N ALA A 212 16.04 3.04 -17.20
CA ALA A 212 15.15 3.93 -17.94
C ALA A 212 14.02 3.22 -18.71
N PRO A 213 14.26 2.14 -19.49
CA PRO A 213 13.18 1.44 -20.19
C PRO A 213 12.13 0.87 -19.22
N LEU A 214 12.59 0.38 -18.07
CA LEU A 214 11.77 -0.26 -17.04
C LEU A 214 10.93 0.79 -16.29
N ALA A 215 11.51 1.95 -16.01
CA ALA A 215 10.82 3.06 -15.37
C ALA A 215 9.81 3.74 -16.31
N GLN A 216 10.11 3.83 -17.61
CA GLN A 216 9.19 4.36 -18.64
C GLN A 216 7.89 3.57 -18.72
N ILE A 217 7.95 2.24 -18.59
CA ILE A 217 6.76 1.38 -18.54
C ILE A 217 5.85 1.79 -17.37
N GLY A 218 6.43 1.97 -16.18
CA GLY A 218 5.71 2.38 -14.97
C GLY A 218 5.11 3.79 -15.07
N ARG A 219 5.73 4.69 -15.84
CA ARG A 219 5.22 6.07 -16.06
C ARG A 219 4.03 6.14 -17.01
N GLN A 220 3.99 5.27 -18.01
CA GLN A 220 3.03 5.39 -19.11
C GLN A 220 1.68 4.73 -18.80
N ILE A 221 1.66 3.73 -17.94
CA ILE A 221 0.42 3.01 -17.56
C ILE A 221 0.05 3.40 -16.13
N PRO A 222 -0.95 4.27 -15.92
CA PRO A 222 -1.41 4.59 -14.58
C PRO A 222 -1.84 3.31 -13.86
N GLY A 223 -1.36 3.08 -12.63
CA GLY A 223 -1.74 1.89 -11.86
C GLY A 223 -3.27 1.73 -11.70
N LEU A 224 -4.01 2.83 -11.71
CA LEU A 224 -5.48 2.84 -11.62
C LEU A 224 -6.19 2.18 -12.82
N VAL A 225 -5.55 2.12 -13.99
CA VAL A 225 -6.14 1.48 -15.19
C VAL A 225 -5.79 0.00 -15.33
N LEU A 226 -4.90 -0.52 -14.47
CA LEU A 226 -4.59 -1.94 -14.43
C LEU A 226 -5.79 -2.72 -13.90
N ARG A 227 -6.13 -3.82 -14.58
CA ARG A 227 -7.29 -4.66 -14.28
C ARG A 227 -6.84 -6.10 -14.12
N ASP A 228 -7.45 -6.81 -13.18
CA ASP A 228 -7.20 -8.24 -12.97
C ASP A 228 -8.27 -9.08 -13.69
N ASP A 229 -8.26 -9.01 -15.03
CA ASP A 229 -9.13 -9.85 -15.87
C ASP A 229 -8.39 -10.39 -17.09
N GLU A 230 -8.91 -11.48 -17.69
CA GLU A 230 -8.29 -12.16 -18.83
C GLU A 230 -8.13 -11.24 -20.07
N TRP A 231 -8.85 -10.12 -20.12
CA TRP A 231 -8.84 -9.15 -21.22
C TRP A 231 -8.08 -7.87 -20.91
N GLN A 232 -7.42 -7.77 -19.76
CA GLN A 232 -6.73 -6.55 -19.32
C GLN A 232 -5.76 -5.96 -20.35
N LEU A 233 -5.08 -6.82 -21.13
CA LEU A 233 -4.08 -6.41 -22.09
C LEU A 233 -4.68 -5.73 -23.32
N LEU A 234 -5.91 -6.06 -23.72
CA LEU A 234 -6.49 -5.52 -24.94
C LEU A 234 -6.80 -4.02 -24.82
N PRO A 235 -7.52 -3.52 -23.79
CA PRO A 235 -7.70 -2.08 -23.59
C PRO A 235 -6.40 -1.34 -23.35
N LEU A 236 -5.44 -1.96 -22.64
CA LEU A 236 -4.12 -1.36 -22.41
C LEU A 236 -3.33 -1.22 -23.71
N LEU A 237 -3.31 -2.25 -24.56
CA LEU A 237 -2.62 -2.22 -25.85
C LEU A 237 -3.26 -1.20 -26.79
N LEU A 238 -4.59 -1.09 -26.80
CA LEU A 238 -5.30 -0.12 -27.62
C LEU A 238 -5.01 1.33 -27.20
N LYS A 239 -4.86 1.60 -25.89
CA LYS A 239 -4.64 2.96 -25.36
C LYS A 239 -3.17 3.34 -25.20
N PHE A 240 -2.31 2.37 -24.92
CA PHE A 240 -0.90 2.55 -24.59
C PHE A 240 0.00 1.56 -25.35
N PRO A 241 -0.10 1.46 -26.70
CA PRO A 241 0.64 0.46 -27.46
C PRO A 241 2.17 0.58 -27.27
N GLY A 242 2.68 1.81 -27.19
CA GLY A 242 4.09 2.10 -26.96
C GLY A 242 4.61 1.74 -25.56
N ALA A 243 3.71 1.55 -24.58
CA ALA A 243 4.07 1.13 -23.22
C ALA A 243 3.97 -0.38 -23.04
N VAL A 244 2.89 -0.96 -23.57
CA VAL A 244 2.52 -2.36 -23.35
C VAL A 244 3.44 -3.32 -24.09
N LEU A 245 3.82 -3.01 -25.34
CA LEU A 245 4.70 -3.89 -26.11
C LEU A 245 6.09 -4.05 -25.45
N PRO A 246 6.79 -2.97 -25.03
CA PRO A 246 7.99 -3.10 -24.23
C PRO A 246 7.76 -3.83 -22.89
N ALA A 247 6.66 -3.53 -22.20
CA ALA A 247 6.34 -4.17 -20.92
C ALA A 247 6.19 -5.69 -21.04
N ILE A 248 5.59 -6.19 -22.12
CA ILE A 248 5.47 -7.64 -22.37
C ILE A 248 6.85 -8.26 -22.60
N ARG A 249 7.71 -7.58 -23.37
CA ARG A 249 9.07 -8.05 -23.65
C ARG A 249 9.92 -8.13 -22.38
N GLU A 250 9.78 -7.15 -21.50
CA GLU A 250 10.57 -7.00 -20.27
C GLU A 250 9.86 -7.55 -19.01
N ALA A 251 8.71 -8.21 -19.16
CA ALA A 251 7.83 -8.58 -18.04
C ALA A 251 8.52 -9.45 -16.99
N ALA A 252 9.36 -10.39 -17.44
CA ALA A 252 10.15 -11.24 -16.55
C ALA A 252 11.13 -10.39 -15.73
N SER A 253 11.92 -9.54 -16.40
CA SER A 253 12.94 -8.69 -15.77
C SER A 253 12.37 -7.69 -14.77
N LEU A 254 11.14 -7.19 -15.00
CA LEU A 254 10.46 -6.27 -14.05
C LEU A 254 10.18 -6.90 -12.68
N SER A 255 9.90 -8.21 -12.66
CA SER A 255 9.57 -8.95 -11.44
C SER A 255 10.79 -9.55 -10.73
N GLU A 256 11.93 -9.61 -11.42
CA GLU A 256 13.18 -10.09 -10.85
C GLU A 256 13.76 -9.12 -9.80
N PRO A 257 14.68 -9.59 -8.94
CA PRO A 257 15.44 -8.72 -8.07
C PRO A 257 16.27 -7.68 -8.83
N TYR A 258 16.29 -6.44 -8.34
CA TYR A 258 17.10 -5.37 -8.93
C TYR A 258 18.60 -5.66 -8.88
N SER A 259 19.05 -6.50 -7.93
CA SER A 259 20.44 -6.94 -7.87
C SER A 259 20.92 -7.55 -9.18
N LYS A 260 20.06 -8.23 -9.95
CA LYS A 260 20.46 -8.80 -11.25
C LYS A 260 20.90 -7.74 -12.25
N VAL A 261 20.26 -6.56 -12.25
CA VAL A 261 20.66 -5.43 -13.10
C VAL A 261 22.06 -4.97 -12.69
N LEU A 262 22.29 -4.83 -11.39
CA LEU A 262 23.56 -4.35 -10.85
C LEU A 262 24.68 -5.38 -11.05
N ASP A 263 24.41 -6.66 -10.83
CA ASP A 263 25.35 -7.76 -11.04
C ASP A 263 25.75 -7.87 -12.53
N GLN A 264 24.82 -7.61 -13.45
CA GLN A 264 25.12 -7.52 -14.88
C GLN A 264 26.04 -6.34 -15.19
N LEU A 265 25.77 -5.15 -14.65
CA LEU A 265 26.65 -3.99 -14.83
C LEU A 265 28.06 -4.24 -14.26
N GLU A 266 28.16 -4.94 -13.13
CA GLU A 266 29.44 -5.36 -12.55
C GLU A 266 30.18 -6.37 -13.43
N ALA A 267 29.47 -7.36 -14.01
CA ALA A 267 30.05 -8.35 -14.91
C ALA A 267 30.55 -7.72 -16.23
N GLU A 268 29.86 -6.69 -16.72
CA GLU A 268 30.24 -5.93 -17.92
C GLU A 268 31.35 -4.88 -17.67
N GLY A 269 31.82 -4.75 -16.41
CA GLY A 269 32.84 -3.76 -16.03
C GLY A 269 32.33 -2.31 -16.04
N LYS A 270 31.01 -2.11 -16.07
CA LYS A 270 30.34 -0.79 -16.09
C LYS A 270 30.06 -0.24 -14.69
N MET A 271 30.05 -1.11 -13.68
CA MET A 271 29.98 -0.75 -12.27
C MET A 271 31.09 -1.50 -11.53
N ARG A 272 31.77 -0.85 -10.59
CA ARG A 272 32.80 -1.54 -9.80
C ARG A 272 32.15 -2.41 -8.72
N LYS A 273 32.66 -3.61 -8.53
CA LYS A 273 32.29 -4.47 -7.39
C LYS A 273 32.60 -3.76 -6.08
N GLY A 274 31.63 -3.73 -5.17
CA GLY A 274 31.77 -3.02 -3.90
C GLY A 274 31.80 -1.49 -4.02
N SER A 275 31.38 -0.93 -5.16
CA SER A 275 31.20 0.52 -5.33
C SER A 275 30.26 1.07 -4.26
N TRP A 276 30.54 2.27 -3.74
CA TRP A 276 29.63 2.95 -2.83
C TRP A 276 28.23 3.11 -3.44
N LEU A 277 28.15 3.29 -4.77
CA LEU A 277 26.88 3.38 -5.48
C LEU A 277 26.02 2.11 -5.34
N ARG A 278 26.63 0.92 -5.30
CA ARG A 278 25.91 -0.35 -5.05
C ARG A 278 25.32 -0.35 -3.64
N ALA A 279 26.13 -0.02 -2.63
CA ALA A 279 25.68 0.07 -1.24
C ALA A 279 24.59 1.15 -1.04
N TRP A 280 24.69 2.27 -1.76
CA TRP A 280 23.68 3.31 -1.78
C TRP A 280 22.35 2.81 -2.36
N LEU A 281 22.37 2.07 -3.47
CA LEU A 281 21.17 1.49 -4.08
C LEU A 281 20.55 0.41 -3.17
N ASP A 282 21.36 -0.38 -2.47
CA ASP A 282 20.87 -1.34 -1.45
C ASP A 282 20.21 -0.61 -0.27
N ALA A 283 20.80 0.47 0.22
CA ALA A 283 20.22 1.30 1.27
C ALA A 283 18.90 1.98 0.82
N LEU A 284 18.85 2.43 -0.43
CA LEU A 284 17.64 2.99 -1.04
C LEU A 284 16.54 1.93 -1.18
N ALA A 285 16.88 0.73 -1.62
CA ALA A 285 15.97 -0.41 -1.67
C ALA A 285 15.41 -0.74 -0.28
N PHE A 286 16.28 -0.75 0.74
CA PHE A 286 15.88 -0.99 2.11
C PHE A 286 14.88 0.07 2.59
N SER A 287 15.14 1.35 2.29
CA SER A 287 14.22 2.44 2.63
C SER A 287 12.85 2.28 1.95
N LEU A 288 12.80 1.72 0.74
CA LEU A 288 11.57 1.54 -0.03
C LEU A 288 10.74 0.34 0.45
N SER A 289 11.37 -0.83 0.56
CA SER A 289 10.70 -2.12 0.73
C SER A 289 10.98 -2.79 2.08
N GLY A 290 12.06 -2.39 2.77
CA GLY A 290 12.62 -3.10 3.93
C GLY A 290 13.61 -4.21 3.55
N LEU A 291 13.97 -4.34 2.27
CA LEU A 291 14.90 -5.33 1.71
C LEU A 291 15.95 -4.62 0.86
N ASP A 292 17.14 -5.21 0.71
CA ASP A 292 18.14 -4.71 -0.25
C ASP A 292 17.72 -4.96 -1.72
N CYS A 293 18.62 -4.70 -2.69
CA CYS A 293 18.31 -4.92 -4.10
C CYS A 293 18.11 -6.40 -4.47
N SER A 294 18.56 -7.37 -3.65
CA SER A 294 18.34 -8.80 -3.89
C SER A 294 16.92 -9.25 -3.50
N GLY A 295 16.27 -8.51 -2.60
CA GLY A 295 14.88 -8.75 -2.19
C GLY A 295 13.87 -7.78 -2.83
N THR A 296 14.32 -6.69 -3.44
CA THR A 296 13.44 -5.66 -4.02
C THR A 296 13.33 -5.83 -5.53
N THR A 297 12.11 -5.74 -6.06
CA THR A 297 11.85 -5.92 -7.48
C THR A 297 12.47 -4.81 -8.33
N THR A 298 12.91 -5.17 -9.52
CA THR A 298 13.48 -4.26 -10.52
C THR A 298 12.50 -3.15 -10.87
N ALA A 299 11.21 -3.44 -11.03
CA ALA A 299 10.20 -2.41 -11.31
C ALA A 299 10.15 -1.32 -10.24
N ALA A 300 10.21 -1.71 -8.95
CA ALA A 300 10.13 -0.76 -7.84
C ALA A 300 11.39 0.10 -7.74
N MET A 301 12.57 -0.50 -7.92
CA MET A 301 13.84 0.21 -7.88
C MET A 301 14.04 1.10 -9.10
N ALA A 302 13.76 0.61 -10.31
CA ALA A 302 13.90 1.40 -11.53
C ALA A 302 13.03 2.66 -11.47
N PHE A 303 11.77 2.54 -11.02
CA PHE A 303 10.90 3.69 -10.80
C PHE A 303 11.46 4.65 -9.74
N THR A 304 11.98 4.13 -8.63
CA THR A 304 12.52 4.96 -7.53
C THR A 304 13.78 5.71 -7.95
N VAL A 305 14.71 5.03 -8.61
CA VAL A 305 15.94 5.62 -9.14
C VAL A 305 15.59 6.72 -10.15
N ASP A 306 14.67 6.44 -11.06
CA ASP A 306 14.22 7.40 -12.07
C ASP A 306 13.51 8.62 -11.45
N GLU A 307 12.60 8.44 -10.48
CA GLU A 307 11.90 9.57 -9.84
C GLU A 307 12.81 10.44 -8.95
N LEU A 308 13.77 9.84 -8.25
CA LEU A 308 14.68 10.59 -7.38
C LEU A 308 15.78 11.32 -8.15
N HIS A 309 16.12 10.83 -9.35
CA HIS A 309 17.25 11.37 -10.10
C HIS A 309 16.85 12.02 -11.42
N TRP A 310 15.57 12.07 -11.83
CA TRP A 310 15.25 12.81 -13.06
C TRP A 310 15.48 14.33 -12.89
N GLU A 311 15.93 14.99 -13.96
CA GLU A 311 16.47 16.35 -13.85
C GLU A 311 15.45 17.43 -13.49
N GLY A 312 14.19 17.29 -13.88
CA GLY A 312 13.14 18.25 -13.52
C GLY A 312 12.40 17.90 -12.23
N THR A 313 12.95 17.00 -11.40
CA THR A 313 12.31 16.62 -10.13
C THR A 313 12.13 17.84 -9.25
N ARG A 314 10.92 18.01 -8.70
CA ARG A 314 10.67 18.99 -7.62
C ARG A 314 11.27 18.52 -6.28
N GLY A 315 11.87 17.33 -6.27
CA GLY A 315 12.40 16.65 -5.10
C GLY A 315 11.35 15.81 -4.41
N LEU A 316 11.40 15.80 -3.09
CA LEU A 316 10.47 15.12 -2.22
C LEU A 316 9.32 16.03 -1.82
N ALA A 317 8.18 15.42 -1.55
CA ALA A 317 6.98 16.08 -1.09
C ALA A 317 6.69 15.77 0.38
N TYR A 318 6.22 16.77 1.11
CA TYR A 318 5.73 16.65 2.47
C TYR A 318 4.32 17.25 2.53
N PRO A 319 3.30 16.50 2.96
CA PRO A 319 1.97 17.06 3.14
C PRO A 319 1.98 17.98 4.35
N LYS A 320 1.56 19.24 4.17
CA LYS A 320 1.46 20.18 5.29
C LYS A 320 0.50 19.60 6.33
N GLY A 321 0.97 19.55 7.58
CA GLY A 321 0.26 18.89 8.67
C GLY A 321 0.48 17.38 8.79
N GLY A 322 1.44 16.80 8.06
CA GLY A 322 1.80 15.39 8.14
C GLY A 322 0.86 14.48 7.35
N MET A 323 1.14 13.17 7.38
CA MET A 323 0.38 12.18 6.59
C MET A 323 -1.11 12.13 6.93
N GLY A 324 -1.49 12.56 8.13
CA GLY A 324 -2.87 12.69 8.57
C GLY A 324 -3.71 13.56 7.65
N SER A 325 -3.15 14.61 7.03
CA SER A 325 -3.89 15.44 6.08
C SER A 325 -4.26 14.69 4.80
N VAL A 326 -3.38 13.80 4.32
CA VAL A 326 -3.67 12.89 3.20
C VAL A 326 -4.77 11.90 3.57
N ILE A 327 -4.72 11.35 4.78
CA ILE A 327 -5.73 10.42 5.29
C ILE A 327 -7.08 11.11 5.45
N ASP A 328 -7.11 12.32 5.98
CA ASP A 328 -8.32 13.12 6.17
C ASP A 328 -8.94 13.50 4.82
N ALA A 329 -8.13 13.88 3.82
CA ALA A 329 -8.59 14.17 2.46
C ALA A 329 -9.24 12.95 1.80
N LEU A 330 -8.61 11.77 1.89
CA LEU A 330 -9.20 10.54 1.36
C LEU A 330 -10.46 10.12 2.12
N ALA A 331 -10.49 10.26 3.44
CA ALA A 331 -11.67 9.99 4.26
C ALA A 331 -12.82 10.95 3.94
N ALA A 332 -12.53 12.23 3.67
CA ALA A 332 -13.50 13.20 3.20
C ALA A 332 -14.06 12.82 1.83
N ALA A 333 -13.21 12.34 0.92
CA ALA A 333 -13.65 11.83 -0.39
C ALA A 333 -14.61 10.64 -0.25
N VAL A 334 -14.31 9.67 0.62
CA VAL A 334 -15.23 8.54 0.90
C VAL A 334 -16.61 9.06 1.35
N ARG A 335 -16.63 10.00 2.30
CA ARG A 335 -17.89 10.55 2.85
C ARG A 335 -18.66 11.38 1.81
N ARG A 336 -17.96 12.15 0.99
CA ARG A 336 -18.55 12.97 -0.08
C ARG A 336 -19.30 12.12 -1.11
N GLU A 337 -18.77 10.94 -1.42
CA GLU A 337 -19.43 9.96 -2.30
C GLU A 337 -20.51 9.11 -1.58
N GLY A 338 -20.88 9.47 -0.35
CA GLY A 338 -21.92 8.79 0.44
C GLY A 338 -21.47 7.50 1.14
N GLY A 339 -20.17 7.21 1.15
CA GLY A 339 -19.59 6.09 1.89
C GLY A 339 -19.56 6.32 3.41
N GLU A 340 -19.64 5.24 4.17
CA GLU A 340 -19.58 5.29 5.64
C GLU A 340 -18.24 4.75 6.16
N ILE A 341 -17.68 5.40 7.18
CA ILE A 341 -16.45 4.93 7.86
C ILE A 341 -16.77 4.69 9.34
N ARG A 342 -16.50 3.48 9.84
CA ARG A 342 -16.67 3.11 11.26
C ARG A 342 -15.35 2.69 11.88
N THR A 343 -14.89 3.47 12.86
CA THR A 343 -13.74 3.17 13.72
C THR A 343 -14.13 2.30 14.92
N ASN A 344 -13.14 1.71 15.60
CA ASN A 344 -13.35 0.82 16.75
C ASN A 344 -14.24 -0.38 16.39
N VAL A 345 -14.16 -0.86 15.16
CA VAL A 345 -14.89 -2.04 14.66
C VAL A 345 -13.88 -3.03 14.13
N ARG A 346 -13.57 -4.04 14.93
CA ARG A 346 -12.70 -5.13 14.51
C ARG A 346 -13.52 -6.14 13.73
N VAL A 347 -13.18 -6.37 12.47
CA VAL A 347 -13.70 -7.51 11.71
C VAL A 347 -13.04 -8.79 12.23
N GLU A 348 -13.84 -9.77 12.62
CA GLU A 348 -13.36 -11.07 13.12
C GLU A 348 -13.43 -12.14 12.04
N GLU A 349 -14.38 -12.05 11.11
CA GLU A 349 -14.61 -13.06 10.10
C GLU A 349 -15.29 -12.48 8.85
N VAL A 350 -14.85 -12.93 7.67
CA VAL A 350 -15.57 -12.74 6.40
C VAL A 350 -16.56 -13.89 6.25
N LEU A 351 -17.84 -13.57 6.12
CA LEU A 351 -18.91 -14.55 5.98
C LEU A 351 -19.01 -15.01 4.52
N MET A 352 -19.03 -16.32 4.31
CA MET A 352 -19.05 -16.93 2.97
C MET A 352 -20.35 -17.71 2.74
N ASP A 353 -20.86 -17.66 1.50
CA ASP A 353 -21.95 -18.51 0.98
C ASP A 353 -21.59 -18.93 -0.44
N ASN A 354 -21.58 -20.24 -0.72
CA ASN A 354 -21.24 -20.78 -2.04
C ASN A 354 -19.96 -20.19 -2.68
N ARG A 355 -18.88 -20.10 -1.88
CA ARG A 355 -17.57 -19.50 -2.26
C ARG A 355 -17.61 -17.98 -2.55
N CYS A 356 -18.71 -17.30 -2.24
CA CYS A 356 -18.84 -15.85 -2.37
C CYS A 356 -18.88 -15.18 -0.98
N ALA A 357 -18.19 -14.05 -0.82
CA ALA A 357 -18.32 -13.23 0.38
C ALA A 357 -19.72 -12.58 0.41
N VAL A 358 -20.42 -12.72 1.53
CA VAL A 358 -21.79 -12.19 1.73
C VAL A 358 -21.89 -11.22 2.90
N GLY A 359 -20.80 -11.02 3.65
CA GLY A 359 -20.79 -10.09 4.76
C GLY A 359 -19.58 -10.22 5.66
N VAL A 360 -19.61 -9.51 6.78
CA VAL A 360 -18.57 -9.56 7.81
C VAL A 360 -19.19 -9.65 9.20
N ARG A 361 -18.54 -10.43 10.07
CA ARG A 361 -18.81 -10.44 11.50
C ARG A 361 -17.84 -9.51 12.20
N CYS A 362 -18.37 -8.65 13.06
CA CYS A 362 -17.58 -7.61 13.70
C CYS A 362 -17.75 -7.60 15.22
N LEU A 363 -16.69 -7.21 15.90
CA LEU A 363 -16.66 -6.84 17.30
C LEU A 363 -16.53 -5.31 17.42
N ARG A 364 -17.50 -4.68 18.09
CA ARG A 364 -17.39 -3.26 18.43
C ARG A 364 -16.52 -3.12 19.67
N LEU A 365 -15.36 -2.49 19.49
CA LEU A 365 -14.45 -2.14 20.56
C LEU A 365 -14.99 -0.90 21.27
N ARG A 366 -14.88 -0.87 22.60
CA ARG A 366 -15.15 0.36 23.35
C ARG A 366 -14.00 1.32 23.04
N SER A 367 -14.32 2.54 22.61
CA SER A 367 -13.33 3.62 22.65
C SER A 367 -12.81 3.69 24.09
N PRO A 368 -11.50 3.77 24.32
CA PRO A 368 -11.03 4.13 25.65
C PRO A 368 -11.71 5.46 25.98
N ALA A 369 -12.54 5.48 27.02
CA ALA A 369 -12.84 6.72 27.71
C ALA A 369 -11.50 7.41 27.99
N ASN A 370 -11.45 8.74 27.99
CA ASN A 370 -10.27 9.61 28.17
C ASN A 370 -9.46 9.39 29.49
N SER A 371 -9.17 8.15 29.85
CA SER A 371 -8.39 7.70 30.97
C SER A 371 -7.73 6.39 30.54
N LEU A 372 -6.55 6.50 29.91
CA LEU A 372 -5.61 5.38 29.90
C LEU A 372 -5.44 4.93 31.37
N PRO A 373 -5.51 3.63 31.69
CA PRO A 373 -5.14 3.18 33.02
C PRO A 373 -3.71 3.64 33.30
N LYS A 374 -3.50 4.33 34.42
CA LYS A 374 -2.17 4.77 34.87
C LYS A 374 -1.29 3.53 35.05
N VAL A 375 -0.52 3.16 34.03
CA VAL A 375 0.56 2.19 34.18
C VAL A 375 1.67 2.91 34.92
N ARG A 376 1.72 2.72 36.25
CA ARG A 376 2.89 3.11 37.05
C ARG A 376 4.02 2.15 36.67
N LEU A 377 5.03 2.66 35.98
CA LEU A 377 6.33 1.97 35.89
C LEU A 377 6.81 1.71 37.32
N ARG A 378 7.06 0.44 37.65
CA ARG A 378 7.73 0.06 38.90
C ARG A 378 9.10 0.72 38.86
N LYS A 379 9.37 1.65 39.79
CA LYS A 379 10.73 2.17 39.99
C LYS A 379 11.67 0.97 40.18
N PRO A 380 12.82 0.92 39.48
CA PRO A 380 13.79 -0.14 39.73
C PRO A 380 14.20 -0.08 41.20
N LYS A 381 14.23 -1.24 41.87
CA LYS A 381 14.82 -1.34 43.20
C LYS A 381 16.28 -0.93 43.07
N HIS A 382 16.67 0.22 43.62
CA HIS A 382 18.08 0.55 43.82
C HIS A 382 18.71 -0.56 44.67
N ARG A 383 19.48 -1.45 44.05
CA ARG A 383 20.53 -2.16 44.76
C ARG A 383 21.59 -1.11 45.07
N ARG A 384 21.78 -0.80 46.36
CA ARG A 384 22.95 -0.06 46.82
C ARG A 384 24.17 -0.83 46.36
N LEU A 385 24.90 -0.30 45.38
CA LEU A 385 26.29 -0.68 45.17
C LEU A 385 27.07 0.00 46.29
N SER A 386 27.65 -0.82 47.17
CA SER A 386 28.58 -0.38 48.20
C SER A 386 29.79 0.25 47.52
N SER A 387 30.06 1.51 47.87
CA SER A 387 31.27 2.23 47.51
C SER A 387 32.47 1.68 48.29
N THR A 388 33.39 1.03 47.59
CA THR A 388 34.79 0.88 48.02
C THR A 388 35.67 0.92 46.78
N PHE A 389 36.19 2.11 46.50
CA PHE A 389 37.43 2.31 45.77
C PHE A 389 38.31 3.13 46.72
N THR A 390 39.31 2.47 47.31
CA THR A 390 40.55 3.07 47.80
C THR A 390 41.56 3.05 46.67
#